data_AF-A0A523TZW9-F1
#
_entry.id   AF-A0A523TZW9-F1
#
_cell.length_a   1.000
_cell.length_b   1.000
_cell.length_c   1.000
_cell.angle_alpha   90.00
_cell.angle_beta   90.00
_cell.angle_gamma   90.00
#
_symmetry.space_group_name_H-M   'P 1'
#
loop_
_entity.id
_entity.type
_entity.pdbx_description
1 polymer ?
#
loop_
_entity_poly.entity_id
_entity_poly.type
_entity_poly.pdbx_seq_one_letter_code
_entity_poly.pdbx_strand_id
1 'polypeptide(L)' 'MIVQDIWTDIVSICRLYPQLLIFLSLAIGYAVGKIKVVGFSLGSTASVLLAALALGQIGVEITPLIKAIA' A
#
# COMPACT_ATOMS: atom_id res chain seq x y z
N MET A 1 21.42 -3.40 12.61
CA MET A 1 22.09 -3.11 11.33
C MET A 1 21.30 -3.72 10.18
N ILE A 2 21.29 -5.05 10.01
CA ILE A 2 20.63 -5.77 8.89
C ILE A 2 19.15 -5.41 8.64
N VAL A 3 18.35 -5.23 9.70
CA VAL A 3 16.90 -4.95 9.55
C VAL A 3 16.61 -3.55 8.99
N GLN A 4 17.49 -2.58 9.24
CA GLN A 4 17.32 -1.20 8.74
C GLN A 4 17.67 -1.11 7.25
N ASP A 5 18.66 -1.89 6.79
CA ASP A 5 19.02 -1.98 5.38
C ASP A 5 17.85 -2.54 4.56
N ILE A 6 17.26 -3.64 5.02
CA ILE A 6 16.08 -4.28 4.39
C ILE A 6 14.91 -3.31 4.26
N TRP A 7 14.62 -2.53 5.32
CA TRP A 7 13.53 -1.56 5.29
C TRP A 7 13.76 -0.48 4.23
N THR A 8 14.99 0.01 4.15
CA THR A 8 15.37 1.06 3.21
C THR A 8 15.35 0.55 1.76
N ASP A 9 15.82 -0.68 1.53
CA ASP A 9 15.80 -1.34 0.23
C ASP A 9 14.36 -1.54 -0.29
N ILE A 10 13.46 -2.01 0.58
CA ILE A 10 12.04 -2.19 0.23
C ILE A 10 11.40 -0.83 -0.13
N VAL A 11 11.69 0.22 0.64
CA VAL A 11 11.18 1.58 0.36
C VAL A 11 11.75 2.13 -0.95
N SER A 12 13.02 1.86 -1.24
CA SER A 12 13.67 2.27 -2.49
C SER A 12 13.06 1.59 -3.72
N ILE A 13 12.83 0.27 -3.65
CA ILE A 13 12.18 -0.51 -4.72
C ILE A 13 10.74 -0.03 -4.94
N CYS A 14 10.01 0.24 -3.85
CA CYS A 14 8.66 0.79 -3.88
C CYS A 14 8.57 2.19 -4.51
N ARG A 15 9.60 3.03 -4.33
CA ARG A 15 9.73 4.35 -4.98
C ARG A 15 10.04 4.25 -6.47
N LEU A 16 10.81 3.24 -6.89
CA LEU A 16 11.16 3.04 -8.28
C LEU A 16 10.00 2.48 -9.12
N TYR A 17 9.14 1.67 -8.50
CA TYR A 17 7.97 1.05 -9.12
C TYR A 17 6.69 1.29 -8.30
N PRO A 18 6.14 2.51 -8.32
CA PRO A 18 4.94 2.86 -7.54
C PRO A 18 3.69 2.02 -7.90
N GLN A 19 3.67 1.37 -9.07
CA GLN A 19 2.64 0.39 -9.45
C GLN A 19 2.58 -0.79 -8.48
N LEU A 20 3.72 -1.21 -7.90
CA LEU A 20 3.76 -2.28 -6.91
C LEU A 20 3.01 -1.90 -5.63
N LEU A 21 3.04 -0.62 -5.25
CA LEU A 21 2.29 -0.12 -4.09
C LEU A 21 0.78 -0.26 -4.27
N ILE A 22 0.29 0.05 -5.47
CA ILE A 22 -1.13 -0.04 -5.82
C ILE A 22 -1.58 -1.51 -5.79
N PHE A 23 -0.81 -2.41 -6.39
CA PHE A 23 -1.12 -3.84 -6.34
C PHE A 23 -1.05 -4.41 -4.91
N LEU A 24 -0.07 -3.98 -4.12
CA LEU A 24 0.07 -4.40 -2.72
C LEU A 24 -1.10 -3.89 -1.87
N SER A 25 -1.54 -2.66 -2.09
CA SER A 25 -2.73 -2.09 -1.44
C SER A 25 -3.99 -2.86 -1.77
N LEU A 26 -4.17 -3.28 -3.02
CA LEU A 26 -5.30 -4.10 -3.44
C LEU A 26 -5.23 -5.50 -2.82
N ALA A 27 -4.05 -6.12 -2.82
CA ALA A 27 -3.84 -7.44 -2.24
C ALA A 27 -4.15 -7.46 -0.74
N ILE A 28 -3.56 -6.53 0.02
CA ILE A 28 -3.77 -6.39 1.47
C ILE A 28 -5.22 -5.98 1.74
N GLY A 29 -5.72 -4.96 1.05
CA GLY A 29 -7.07 -4.44 1.24
C GLY A 29 -8.16 -5.48 0.97
N TYR A 30 -7.99 -6.31 -0.05
CA TYR A 30 -8.95 -7.37 -0.37
C TYR A 30 -8.82 -8.56 0.59
N ALA A 31 -7.60 -8.91 0.99
CA ALA A 31 -7.37 -9.94 2.00
C ALA A 31 -8.00 -9.56 3.35
N VAL A 32 -7.76 -8.34 3.82
CA VAL A 32 -8.32 -7.81 5.07
C VAL A 32 -9.81 -7.55 4.95
N GLY A 33 -10.30 -7.06 3.81
CA GLY A 33 -11.72 -6.77 3.59
C GLY A 33 -12.63 -8.00 3.55
N LYS A 34 -12.06 -9.20 3.35
CA LYS A 34 -12.79 -10.47 3.51
C LYS A 34 -12.83 -10.97 4.96
N ILE A 35 -11.99 -10.43 5.84
CA ILE A 35 -11.96 -10.81 7.26
C ILE A 35 -13.07 -10.04 7.98
N LYS A 36 -14.13 -10.74 8.37
CA LYS A 36 -15.20 -10.17 9.20
C LYS A 36 -14.72 -10.07 10.65
N VAL A 37 -14.48 -8.85 11.12
CA VAL A 37 -14.15 -8.58 12.52
C VAL A 37 -15.44 -8.17 13.24
N VAL A 38 -15.93 -9.03 14.14
CA VAL A 38 -16.97 -8.71 15.14
C VAL A 38 -18.26 -8.08 14.53
N GLY A 39 -18.83 -8.73 13.51
CA GLY A 39 -20.13 -8.34 12.94
C GLY A 39 -20.15 -7.05 12.08
N PHE A 40 -19.07 -6.27 12.09
CA PHE A 40 -18.92 -5.10 11.23
C PHE A 40 -18.05 -5.44 10.01
N SER A 41 -18.66 -5.42 8.83
CA SER A 41 -17.92 -5.59 7.58
C SER A 41 -17.53 -4.20 7.08
N LEU A 42 -16.24 -3.86 7.21
CA LEU A 42 -15.68 -2.64 6.60
C LEU A 42 -15.91 -2.60 5.07
N GLY A 43 -16.17 -3.75 4.45
CA GLY A 43 -16.38 -3.85 3.01
C GLY A 43 -15.05 -3.86 2.27
N SER A 44 -15.03 -4.52 1.11
CA SER A 44 -13.83 -4.65 0.28
C SER A 44 -13.24 -3.30 -0.12
N THR A 45 -14.08 -2.30 -0.41
CA THR A 45 -13.66 -0.97 -0.82
C THR A 45 -13.00 -0.16 0.30
N ALA A 46 -13.61 -0.08 1.49
CA ALA A 46 -13.03 0.72 2.58
C ALA A 46 -11.71 0.11 3.09
N SER A 47 -11.61 -1.22 3.06
CA SER A 47 -10.39 -1.95 3.46
C SER A 47 -9.23 -1.66 2.51
N VAL A 48 -9.50 -1.59 1.20
CA VAL A 48 -8.51 -1.19 0.19
C VAL A 48 -8.08 0.26 0.37
N LEU A 49 -9.00 1.18 0.67
CA LEU A 49 -8.65 2.58 0.92
C LEU A 49 -7.79 2.74 2.19
N LEU A 50 -8.09 2.00 3.26
CA LEU A 50 -7.28 2.01 4.48
C LEU A 50 -5.89 1.42 4.25
N ALA A 51 -5.78 0.33 3.48
CA ALA A 51 -4.49 -0.24 3.10
C ALA A 51 -3.67 0.75 2.23
N ALA A 52 -4.32 1.44 1.30
CA ALA A 52 -3.69 2.45 0.45
C ALA A 52 -3.17 3.63 1.27
N LEU A 53 -3.97 4.09 2.23
CA LEU A 53 -3.61 5.17 3.15
C LEU A 53 -2.40 4.78 4.01
N ALA A 54 -2.40 3.57 4.59
CA ALA A 54 -1.29 3.08 5.40
C ALA A 54 0.01 2.95 4.59
N LEU A 55 -0.07 2.43 3.37
CA LEU A 55 1.09 2.33 2.46
C LEU A 55 1.56 3.70 1.96
N GLY A 56 0.64 4.64 1.73
CA GLY A 56 0.96 6.02 1.36
C GLY A 56 1.69 6.79 2.45
N GLN A 57 1.46 6.45 3.72
CA GLN A 57 2.18 7.03 4.85
C GLN A 57 3.64 6.56 4.97
N ILE A 58 4.05 5.48 4.28
CA ILE A 58 5.43 4.96 4.27
C ILE A 58 6.38 5.87 3.46
N GLY A 59 5.88 6.98 2.91
CA GLY A 59 6.74 7.99 2.30
C GLY A 59 7.34 7.49 0.99
N VAL A 60 6.55 6.82 0.17
CA VAL A 60 6.89 6.63 -1.23
C VAL A 60 6.65 7.98 -1.92
N GLU A 61 7.73 8.70 -2.23
CA GLU A 61 7.61 9.87 -3.12
C GLU A 61 7.12 9.34 -4.46
N ILE A 62 5.83 9.54 -4.70
CA ILE A 62 5.25 9.35 -6.02
C ILE A 62 5.91 10.41 -6.89
N THR A 63 6.99 10.04 -7.57
CA THR A 63 7.61 10.89 -8.58
C THR A 63 6.52 11.31 -9.56
N PRO A 64 6.51 12.56 -10.06
CA PRO A 64 5.40 13.14 -10.82
C PRO A 64 5.00 12.40 -12.10
N LEU A 65 5.71 11.33 -12.48
CA LEU A 65 5.40 10.48 -13.63
C LEU A 65 3.97 9.89 -13.56
N ILE A 66 3.47 9.51 -12.37
CA ILE A 66 2.08 9.02 -12.27
C ILE A 66 1.06 10.17 -12.38
N LYS A 67 1.42 11.38 -11.93
CA LYS A 67 0.56 12.57 -12.03
C LYS A 67 0.31 13.01 -13.48
N ALA A 68 1.17 12.59 -14.41
CA ALA A 68 1.04 12.90 -15.83
C ALA A 68 0.07 11.98 -16.59
N ILE A 69 -0.36 10.86 -15.98
CA ILE A 69 -1.18 9.83 -16.63
C ILE A 69 -2.61 9.80 -16.06
N ALA A 70 -2.90 10.62 -15.03
CA ALA A 70 -4.23 10.75 -14.43
C ALA A 70 -4.97 12.01 -14.93
#